data_AF-A0A554VE04-F1
#
_entry.id   AF-A0A554VE04-F1
#
_cell.length_a   1.000
_cell.length_b   1.000
_cell.length_c   1.000
_cell.angle_alpha   90.00
_cell.angle_beta   90.00
_cell.angle_gamma   90.00
#
_symmetry.space_group_name_H-M   'P 1'
#
loop_
_entity.id
_entity.type
_entity.pdbx_description
1 polymer ?
#
loop_
_entity_poly.entity_id
_entity_poly.type
_entity_poly.pdbx_seq_one_letter_code
_entity_poly.pdbx_strand_id
1 'polypeptide(L)'
;MKNYQDLKTFEGACKVEGLDPKKVIPDFSCYPEKDRKSMIAHAKLVIIVRAANRLANDGKEWMPDFSNYNETKYEAWFDLEEGSSGFRCADCVLWATYSCVGSRLCFISRQVCEYVANEFIELYKEYFL
;
A
#
# COMPACT_ATOMS: atom_id res chain seq x y z
N MET A 1 -16.90 -10.91 -9.49
CA MET A 1 -15.62 -10.18 -9.36
C MET A 1 -15.36 -10.00 -7.87
N LYS A 2 -14.13 -10.23 -7.39
CA LYS A 2 -13.81 -9.94 -5.99
C LYS A 2 -13.69 -8.44 -5.82
N ASN A 3 -14.34 -7.89 -4.80
CA ASN A 3 -14.26 -6.47 -4.49
C ASN A 3 -12.92 -6.23 -3.76
N TYR A 4 -12.26 -5.09 -3.97
CA TYR A 4 -11.05 -4.74 -3.20
C TYR A 4 -11.32 -4.72 -1.68
N GLN A 5 -12.56 -4.50 -1.27
CA GLN A 5 -13.02 -4.57 0.12
C GLN A 5 -12.98 -5.98 0.74
N ASP A 6 -12.83 -7.03 -0.07
CA ASP A 6 -12.65 -8.40 0.39
C ASP A 6 -11.17 -8.72 0.71
N LEU A 7 -10.25 -7.79 0.38
CA LEU A 7 -8.82 -7.96 0.60
C LEU A 7 -8.47 -7.62 2.06
N LYS A 8 -8.35 -8.64 2.90
CA LYS A 8 -8.12 -8.52 4.36
C LYS A 8 -6.75 -9.00 4.82
N THR A 9 -6.03 -9.73 3.98
CA THR A 9 -4.76 -10.39 4.36
C THR A 9 -3.73 -10.31 3.26
N PHE A 10 -2.46 -10.42 3.65
CA PHE A 10 -1.33 -10.51 2.73
C PHE A 10 -1.43 -11.76 1.83
N GLU A 11 -1.86 -12.90 2.37
CA GLU A 11 -2.09 -14.14 1.62
C GLU A 11 -3.22 -13.95 0.59
N GLY A 12 -4.25 -13.18 0.95
CA GLY A 12 -5.29 -12.76 0.02
C GLY A 12 -4.73 -11.97 -1.15
N ALA A 13 -3.82 -11.02 -0.89
CA ALA A 13 -3.15 -10.24 -1.93
C ALA A 13 -2.26 -11.12 -2.81
N CYS A 14 -1.49 -12.02 -2.21
CA CYS A 14 -0.69 -12.99 -2.94
C CYS A 14 -1.55 -13.87 -3.86
N LYS A 15 -2.72 -14.33 -3.39
CA LYS A 15 -3.65 -15.11 -4.20
C LYS A 15 -4.20 -14.32 -5.39
N VAL A 16 -4.46 -13.02 -5.23
CA VAL A 16 -4.89 -12.14 -6.34
C VAL A 16 -3.78 -12.01 -7.38
N GLU A 17 -2.54 -11.87 -6.94
CA GLU A 17 -1.38 -11.71 -7.83
C GLU A 17 -0.78 -13.03 -8.33
N GLY A 18 -1.31 -14.19 -7.93
CA GLY A 18 -0.77 -15.50 -8.30
C GLY A 18 0.59 -15.82 -7.68
N LEU A 19 0.89 -15.27 -6.50
CA LEU A 19 2.17 -15.42 -5.79
C LEU A 19 2.06 -16.42 -4.62
N ASP A 20 3.18 -17.07 -4.29
CA ASP A 20 3.30 -17.90 -3.08
C ASP A 20 3.71 -17.01 -1.89
N PRO A 21 2.83 -16.81 -0.88
CA PRO A 21 3.13 -15.94 0.25
C PRO A 21 4.34 -16.39 1.07
N LYS A 22 4.72 -17.67 1.01
CA LYS A 22 5.89 -18.20 1.75
C LYS A 22 7.22 -17.95 1.04
N LYS A 23 7.19 -17.58 -0.24
CA LYS A 23 8.39 -17.44 -1.08
C LYS A 23 8.58 -16.04 -1.64
N VAL A 24 7.51 -15.24 -1.71
CA VAL A 24 7.54 -13.94 -2.38
C VAL A 24 8.25 -12.86 -1.57
N ILE A 25 8.31 -13.00 -0.23
CA ILE A 25 9.04 -12.07 0.62
C ILE A 25 10.52 -12.46 0.63
N PRO A 26 11.44 -11.55 0.22
CA PRO A 26 12.88 -11.83 0.26
C PRO A 26 13.39 -12.07 1.69
N ASP A 27 14.53 -12.75 1.79
CA ASP A 27 15.26 -12.80 3.05
C ASP A 27 15.94 -11.45 3.31
N PHE A 28 15.58 -10.82 4.42
CA PHE A 28 16.15 -9.55 4.89
C PHE A 28 17.22 -9.75 5.97
N SER A 29 17.77 -10.96 6.14
CA SER A 29 18.82 -11.26 7.13
C SER A 29 20.08 -10.39 6.98
N CYS A 30 20.34 -9.85 5.78
CA CYS A 30 21.43 -8.91 5.52
C CYS A 30 21.24 -7.52 6.14
N TYR A 31 20.01 -7.15 6.54
CA TYR A 31 19.73 -5.90 7.24
C TYR A 31 20.00 -6.03 8.76
N PRO A 32 20.32 -4.92 9.46
CA PRO A 32 20.33 -4.89 10.92
C PRO A 32 18.99 -5.35 11.48
N GLU A 33 19.00 -6.10 12.58
CA GLU A 33 17.79 -6.72 13.16
C GLU A 33 16.65 -5.71 13.38
N LYS A 34 17.00 -4.51 13.86
CA LYS A 34 16.05 -3.40 14.08
C LYS A 34 15.32 -2.92 12.82
N ASP A 35 15.92 -3.06 11.64
CA ASP A 35 15.38 -2.53 10.37
C ASP A 35 14.65 -3.63 9.57
N ARG A 36 14.78 -4.91 9.94
CA ARG A 36 14.20 -6.02 9.16
C ARG A 36 12.68 -5.96 9.11
N LYS A 37 12.04 -5.52 10.21
CA LYS A 37 10.58 -5.49 10.33
C LYS A 37 9.96 -4.53 9.31
N SER A 38 10.52 -3.32 9.18
CA SER A 38 10.04 -2.32 8.23
C SER A 38 10.27 -2.73 6.78
N MET A 39 11.38 -3.41 6.48
CA MET A 39 11.63 -3.96 5.15
C MET A 39 10.61 -5.04 4.75
N ILE A 40 10.28 -5.94 5.68
CA ILE A 40 9.24 -6.96 5.47
C ILE A 40 7.87 -6.30 5.29
N ALA A 41 7.54 -5.31 6.12
CA ALA A 41 6.28 -4.59 6.05
C ALA A 41 6.09 -3.88 4.70
N HIS A 42 7.12 -3.16 4.24
CA HIS A 42 7.12 -2.52 2.93
C HIS A 42 6.92 -3.54 1.79
N ALA A 43 7.63 -4.66 1.81
CA ALA A 43 7.51 -5.71 0.79
C ALA A 43 6.08 -6.28 0.71
N LYS A 44 5.43 -6.48 1.86
CA LYS A 44 4.03 -6.92 1.93
C LYS A 44 3.07 -5.84 1.40
N LEU A 45 3.25 -4.58 1.83
CA LEU A 45 2.41 -3.45 1.40
C LEU A 45 2.44 -3.25 -0.11
N VAL A 46 3.61 -3.37 -0.76
CA VAL A 46 3.71 -3.27 -2.22
C VAL A 46 2.80 -4.28 -2.93
N ILE A 47 2.76 -5.52 -2.44
CA ILE A 47 1.91 -6.58 -3.02
C ILE A 47 0.43 -6.34 -2.72
N ILE A 48 0.11 -5.89 -1.50
CA ILE A 48 -1.27 -5.55 -1.10
C ILE A 48 -1.83 -4.42 -1.97
N VAL A 49 -1.08 -3.34 -2.14
CA VAL A 49 -1.51 -2.19 -2.95
C VAL A 49 -1.70 -2.59 -4.41
N ARG A 50 -0.76 -3.38 -4.98
CA ARG A 50 -0.91 -3.89 -6.35
C ARG A 50 -2.18 -4.73 -6.51
N ALA A 51 -2.44 -5.65 -5.57
CA ALA A 51 -3.64 -6.47 -5.57
C ALA A 51 -4.92 -5.64 -5.44
N ALA A 52 -4.93 -4.64 -4.55
CA ALA A 52 -6.08 -3.77 -4.34
C ALA A 52 -6.40 -2.95 -5.60
N ASN A 53 -5.39 -2.35 -6.22
CA ASN A 53 -5.53 -1.62 -7.48
C ASN A 53 -6.01 -2.54 -8.61
N ARG A 54 -5.48 -3.76 -8.71
CA ARG A 54 -5.94 -4.75 -9.69
C ARG A 54 -7.42 -5.09 -9.51
N LEU A 55 -7.86 -5.33 -8.28
CA LEU A 55 -9.26 -5.61 -7.98
C LEU A 55 -10.17 -4.42 -8.32
N ALA A 56 -9.72 -3.20 -8.02
CA ALA A 56 -10.43 -1.98 -8.35
C ALA A 56 -10.43 -1.63 -9.85
N ASN A 57 -9.55 -2.25 -10.64
CA ASN A 57 -9.40 -2.04 -12.09
C ASN A 57 -9.87 -3.27 -12.90
N ASP A 58 -11.00 -3.86 -12.51
CA ASP A 58 -11.62 -5.03 -13.18
C ASP A 58 -10.68 -6.24 -13.37
N GLY A 59 -9.74 -6.43 -12.45
CA GLY A 59 -8.75 -7.51 -12.50
C GLY A 59 -7.53 -7.21 -13.37
N LYS A 60 -7.46 -6.04 -14.01
CA LYS A 60 -6.33 -5.62 -14.85
C LYS A 60 -5.27 -4.93 -14.01
N GLU A 61 -4.01 -5.14 -14.37
CA GLU A 61 -2.92 -4.41 -13.74
C GLU A 61 -3.10 -2.91 -13.95
N TRP A 62 -2.91 -2.15 -12.88
CA TRP A 62 -2.89 -0.69 -12.93
C TRP A 62 -1.52 -0.22 -12.47
N MET A 63 -0.94 0.69 -13.25
CA MET A 63 0.30 1.38 -12.94
C MET A 63 0.05 2.88 -13.16
N PRO A 64 0.48 3.74 -12.23
CA PRO A 64 0.35 5.17 -12.41
C PRO A 64 1.13 5.66 -13.63
N ASP A 65 0.49 6.41 -14.52
CA ASP A 65 1.14 7.13 -15.61
C ASP A 65 1.56 8.52 -15.13
N PHE A 66 2.83 8.64 -14.74
CA PHE A 66 3.41 9.89 -14.27
C PHE A 66 3.59 10.95 -15.37
N SER A 67 3.44 10.58 -16.65
CA SER A 67 3.43 11.54 -17.76
C SER A 67 2.03 12.14 -18.00
N ASN A 68 0.99 11.52 -17.45
CA ASN A 68 -0.38 11.99 -17.56
C ASN A 68 -0.75 12.91 -16.39
N TYR A 69 -0.71 14.22 -16.66
CA TYR A 69 -1.06 15.28 -15.71
C TYR A 69 -2.55 15.30 -15.32
N ASN A 70 -3.40 14.62 -16.08
CA ASN A 70 -4.85 14.52 -15.79
C ASN A 70 -5.20 13.27 -14.98
N GLU A 71 -4.29 12.32 -14.83
CA GLU A 71 -4.54 11.13 -14.01
C GLU A 71 -4.27 11.46 -12.55
N THR A 72 -5.37 11.55 -11.78
CA THR A 72 -5.31 11.69 -10.33
C THR A 72 -4.80 10.40 -9.69
N LYS A 73 -3.85 10.55 -8.77
CA LYS A 73 -3.21 9.47 -8.02
C LYS A 73 -3.33 9.77 -6.54
N TYR A 74 -3.43 8.73 -5.72
CA TYR A 74 -3.61 8.85 -4.28
C TYR A 74 -2.52 8.12 -3.53
N GLU A 75 -2.13 8.68 -2.39
CA GLU A 75 -1.19 8.10 -1.44
C GLU A 75 -1.76 8.29 -0.02
N ALA A 76 -1.54 7.32 0.85
CA ALA A 76 -2.03 7.36 2.21
C ALA A 76 -1.19 8.35 3.03
N TRP A 77 -1.84 9.33 3.65
CA TRP A 77 -1.19 10.25 4.57
C TRP A 77 -1.58 9.90 6.00
N PHE A 78 -0.58 9.69 6.87
CA PHE A 78 -0.78 9.28 8.25
C PHE A 78 -0.50 10.43 9.22
N ASP A 79 -1.37 10.60 10.20
CA ASP A 79 -1.15 11.50 11.34
C ASP A 79 -0.44 10.72 12.45
N LEU A 80 0.77 11.20 12.79
CA LEU A 80 1.72 10.58 13.71
C LEU A 80 1.76 11.27 15.08
N GLU A 81 0.84 12.18 15.38
CA GLU A 81 0.89 12.92 16.66
C GLU A 81 0.81 12.01 17.89
N GLU A 82 1.72 12.24 18.86
CA GLU A 82 1.63 11.64 20.19
C GLU A 82 0.49 12.30 20.98
N GLY A 83 -0.43 11.51 21.54
CA GLY A 83 -1.28 11.99 22.63
C GLY A 83 -2.74 11.54 22.65
N SER A 84 -3.36 11.16 21.51
CA SER A 84 -4.56 10.31 21.54
C SER A 84 -4.85 9.70 20.16
N SER A 85 -4.77 8.37 20.09
CA SER A 85 -5.00 7.48 18.93
C SER A 85 -3.86 7.24 17.91
N GLY A 86 -2.60 7.58 18.27
CA GLY A 86 -1.33 7.16 17.65
C GLY A 86 -1.40 6.39 16.33
N PHE A 87 -0.97 7.05 15.25
CA PHE A 87 -0.91 6.53 13.87
C PHE A 87 -2.28 6.14 13.29
N ARG A 88 -2.88 7.08 12.56
CA ARG A 88 -4.15 6.93 11.84
C ARG A 88 -4.04 7.46 10.41
N CYS A 89 -4.79 6.87 9.47
CA CYS A 89 -4.95 7.47 8.14
C CYS A 89 -5.69 8.80 8.30
N ALA A 90 -5.00 9.91 8.05
CA ALA A 90 -5.51 11.25 8.30
C ALA A 90 -6.18 11.83 7.06
N ASP A 91 -5.61 11.57 5.89
CA ASP A 91 -6.17 12.01 4.61
C ASP A 91 -5.63 11.18 3.44
N CYS A 92 -6.24 11.35 2.27
CA CYS A 92 -5.74 10.89 0.98
C CYS A 92 -5.44 12.11 0.13
N VAL A 93 -4.17 12.44 -0.03
CA VAL A 93 -3.75 13.67 -0.71
C VAL A 93 -3.83 13.48 -2.22
N LEU A 94 -4.45 14.44 -2.90
CA LEU A 94 -4.54 14.52 -4.36
C LEU A 94 -3.17 14.87 -4.95
N TRP A 95 -2.66 14.04 -5.87
CA TRP A 95 -1.42 14.32 -6.58
C TRP A 95 -1.65 15.32 -7.74
N ALA A 96 -1.56 16.62 -7.47
CA ALA A 96 -1.51 17.67 -8.48
C ALA A 96 -0.04 17.93 -8.87
N THR A 97 0.46 17.18 -9.85
CA THR A 97 1.65 17.33 -10.72
C THR A 97 2.86 18.23 -10.41
N TYR A 98 3.13 18.56 -9.15
CA TYR A 98 4.36 19.24 -8.71
C TYR A 98 5.04 18.54 -7.53
N SER A 99 4.70 17.28 -7.23
CA SER A 99 5.24 16.58 -6.06
C SER A 99 6.16 15.41 -6.43
N CYS A 100 7.36 15.41 -5.84
CA CYS A 100 8.40 14.40 -5.98
C CYS A 100 8.18 13.18 -5.03
N VAL A 101 6.95 12.67 -4.95
CA VAL A 101 6.60 11.57 -4.02
C VAL A 101 6.61 10.19 -4.71
N GLY A 102 6.70 9.15 -3.89
CA GLY A 102 7.10 7.80 -4.29
C GLY A 102 6.12 7.08 -5.21
N SER A 103 6.66 6.37 -6.20
CA SER A 103 5.86 5.60 -7.18
C SER A 103 5.29 4.28 -6.66
N ARG A 104 5.59 3.93 -5.40
CA ARG A 104 5.20 2.67 -4.75
C ARG A 104 4.24 2.99 -3.62
N LEU A 105 3.20 2.18 -3.45
CA LEU A 105 2.05 2.47 -2.56
C LEU A 105 1.11 3.58 -3.08
N CYS A 106 1.06 3.74 -4.40
CA CYS A 106 0.14 4.62 -5.11
C CYS A 106 -1.18 3.91 -5.45
N PHE A 107 -2.30 4.63 -5.40
CA PHE A 107 -3.64 4.07 -5.57
C PHE A 107 -4.42 4.71 -6.71
N ILE A 108 -5.21 3.87 -7.41
CA ILE A 108 -6.09 4.26 -8.53
C ILE A 108 -7.23 5.19 -8.10
N SER A 109 -7.65 5.14 -6.84
CA SER A 109 -8.71 5.98 -6.30
C SER A 109 -8.54 6.22 -4.81
N ARG A 110 -9.15 7.31 -4.33
CA ARG A 110 -9.23 7.66 -2.91
C ARG A 110 -9.82 6.52 -2.09
N GLN A 111 -10.91 5.90 -2.56
CA GLN A 111 -11.62 4.87 -1.81
C GLN A 111 -10.78 3.61 -1.59
N VAL A 112 -9.96 3.24 -2.59
CA VAL A 112 -9.03 2.11 -2.46
C VAL A 112 -7.90 2.46 -1.49
N CYS A 113 -7.39 3.69 -1.57
CA CYS A 113 -6.37 4.19 -0.66
C CYS A 113 -6.84 4.16 0.80
N GLU A 114 -7.99 4.79 1.10
CA GLU A 114 -8.57 4.83 2.45
C GLU A 114 -8.84 3.43 2.98
N TYR A 115 -9.38 2.53 2.14
CA TYR A 115 -9.62 1.15 2.55
C TYR A 115 -8.33 0.43 2.94
N VAL A 116 -7.31 0.45 2.06
CA VAL A 116 -6.05 -0.27 2.31
C VAL A 116 -5.28 0.34 3.48
N ALA A 117 -5.22 1.67 3.58
CA ALA A 117 -4.55 2.36 4.68
C ALA A 117 -5.14 2.01 6.05
N ASN A 118 -6.47 1.90 6.13
CA ASN A 118 -7.15 1.54 7.37
C ASN A 118 -7.08 0.04 7.66
N GLU A 119 -7.32 -0.81 6.66
CA GLU A 119 -7.33 -2.26 6.84
C GLU A 119 -5.95 -2.81 7.23
N PHE A 120 -4.88 -2.22 6.68
CA PHE A 120 -3.50 -2.65 6.91
C PHE A 120 -2.71 -1.65 7.77
N ILE A 121 -3.39 -0.90 8.65
CA ILE A 121 -2.78 0.18 9.45
C ILE A 121 -1.60 -0.30 10.30
N GLU A 122 -1.67 -1.50 10.89
CA GLU A 122 -0.58 -2.06 11.68
C GLU A 122 0.64 -2.38 10.82
N LEU A 123 0.43 -2.80 9.58
CA LEU A 123 1.52 -3.04 8.64
C LEU A 123 2.17 -1.72 8.18
N TYR A 124 1.38 -0.66 8.03
CA TYR A 124 1.91 0.68 7.82
C TYR A 124 2.73 1.16 9.03
N LYS A 125 2.26 0.98 10.27
CA LYS A 125 3.05 1.29 11.48
C LYS A 125 4.40 0.58 11.47
N GLU A 126 4.41 -0.72 11.15
CA GLU A 126 5.66 -1.49 11.05
C GLU A 126 6.59 -0.99 9.94
N TYR A 127 6.05 -0.43 8.87
CA TYR A 127 6.83 0.14 7.78
C TYR A 127 7.47 1.49 8.17
N PHE A 128 6.78 2.34 8.93
CA PHE A 128 7.28 3.68 9.29
C PHE A 128 8.18 3.72 10.53
N LEU A 129 8.29 2.63 11.29
CA LEU A 129 9.10 2.51 12.52
C LEU A 129 10.39 1.70 12.26
#